data_AF-A0A2H0XQL4-F1
#
_entry.id   AF-A0A2H0XQL4-F1
#
_cell.length_a   1.000
_cell.length_b   1.000
_cell.length_c   1.000
_cell.angle_alpha   90.00
_cell.angle_beta   90.00
_cell.angle_gamma   90.00
#
_symmetry.space_group_name_H-M   'P 1'
#
loop_
_entity.id
_entity.type
_entity.pdbx_description
1 polymer ?
#
loop_
_entity_poly.entity_id
_entity_poly.type
_entity_poly.pdbx_seq_one_letter_code
_entity_poly.pdbx_strand_id
1 'polypeptide(L)'
;MSEVKSRGHVVINTEECKGCELCIEACPVKVLTLSEKFNTHGYHTSSYVGEGCTGCGICFYVCPEPGAIMVFKRWDLMTEKRFCPTCGVERKVFSRDSAPDVLLCTECGQPIEKEKVQLSEK
;
A
#
# COMPACT_ATOMS: atom_id res chain seq x y z
N MET A 1 20.95 -0.55 4.19
CA MET A 1 19.59 -0.78 4.72
C MET A 1 18.62 -0.64 3.57
N SER A 2 17.96 -1.72 3.16
CA SER A 2 16.99 -1.73 2.05
C SER A 2 15.72 -0.99 2.47
N GLU A 3 15.30 0.00 1.69
CA GLU A 3 14.04 0.74 1.89
C GLU A 3 12.84 -0.24 1.86
N VAL A 4 12.01 -0.24 2.91
CA VAL A 4 10.86 -1.14 3.03
C VAL A 4 9.66 -0.50 2.33
N LYS A 5 9.52 -0.74 1.02
CA LYS A 5 8.38 -0.24 0.23
C LYS A 5 7.09 -1.01 0.60
N SER A 6 6.02 -0.29 0.95
CA SER A 6 4.70 -0.88 1.22
C SER A 6 4.05 -1.39 -0.08
N ARG A 7 3.92 -2.71 -0.21
CA ARG A 7 3.21 -3.34 -1.34
C ARG A 7 1.69 -3.34 -1.18
N GLY A 8 1.20 -2.98 -0.01
CA GLY A 8 -0.22 -2.84 0.27
C GLY A 8 -0.54 -1.63 1.12
N HIS A 9 -1.83 -1.38 1.30
CA HIS A 9 -2.37 -0.35 2.17
C HIS A 9 -3.68 -0.84 2.76
N VAL A 10 -4.02 -0.37 3.96
CA VAL A 10 -5.24 -0.78 4.67
C VAL A 10 -5.98 0.48 5.08
N VAL A 11 -7.27 0.52 4.77
CA VAL A 11 -8.19 1.55 5.27
C VAL A 11 -9.13 0.91 6.28
N ILE A 12 -9.25 1.55 7.45
CA ILE A 12 -10.16 1.13 8.51
C ILE A 12 -11.37 2.07 8.50
N ASN A 13 -12.56 1.51 8.39
CA ASN A 13 -13.81 2.23 8.61
C ASN A 13 -14.09 2.30 10.11
N THR A 14 -13.96 3.50 10.69
CA THR A 14 -14.11 3.71 12.13
C THR A 14 -15.53 3.49 12.62
N GLU A 15 -16.56 3.64 11.78
CA GLU A 15 -17.95 3.45 12.21
C GLU A 15 -18.31 1.97 12.38
N GLU A 16 -17.67 1.08 11.62
CA GLU A 16 -17.88 -0.37 11.66
C GLU A 16 -16.88 -1.08 12.59
N CYS A 17 -15.69 -0.51 12.79
CA CYS A 17 -14.65 -1.12 13.61
C CYS A 17 -15.02 -1.11 15.10
N LYS A 18 -15.09 -2.28 15.72
CA LYS A 18 -15.39 -2.45 17.16
C LYS A 18 -14.15 -2.58 18.06
N GLY A 19 -12.95 -2.44 17.50
CA GLY A 19 -11.72 -2.46 18.31
C GLY A 19 -11.34 -3.81 18.93
N CYS A 20 -11.75 -4.94 18.34
CA CYS A 20 -11.50 -6.28 18.90
C CYS A 20 -10.05 -6.80 18.77
N GLU A 21 -9.14 -6.02 18.18
CA GLU A 21 -7.69 -6.28 18.07
C GLU A 21 -7.26 -7.53 17.27
N LEU A 22 -8.17 -8.38 16.81
CA LEU A 22 -7.86 -9.58 16.02
C LEU A 22 -6.99 -9.29 14.79
N CYS A 23 -7.24 -8.17 14.11
CA CYS A 23 -6.45 -7.76 12.95
C CYS A 23 -5.02 -7.32 13.32
N ILE A 24 -4.82 -6.77 14.51
CA ILE A 24 -3.50 -6.34 15.05
C ILE A 24 -2.68 -7.59 15.39
N GLU A 25 -3.29 -8.55 16.08
CA GLU A 25 -2.65 -9.82 16.42
C GLU A 25 -2.26 -10.59 15.16
N ALA A 26 -3.18 -10.74 14.21
CA ALA A 26 -2.97 -11.49 12.98
C ALA A 26 -1.98 -10.84 12.00
N CYS A 27 -1.68 -9.54 12.13
CA CYS A 27 -0.79 -8.86 11.20
C CYS A 27 0.66 -9.34 11.37
N PRO A 28 1.27 -10.01 10.35
CA PRO A 28 2.62 -10.56 10.49
C PRO A 28 3.71 -9.48 10.53
N VAL A 29 3.45 -8.33 9.90
CA VAL A 29 4.37 -7.18 9.82
C VAL A 29 4.00 -6.05 10.78
N LYS A 30 2.97 -6.26 11.63
CA LYS A 30 2.56 -5.35 12.71
C LYS A 30 2.35 -3.88 12.29
N VAL A 31 1.66 -3.68 11.17
CA VAL A 31 1.31 -2.33 10.62
C VAL A 31 -0.06 -1.80 11.07
N LEU A 32 -0.68 -2.44 12.07
CA LEU A 32 -1.96 -2.03 12.65
C LEU A 32 -1.77 -1.80 14.16
N THR A 33 -2.44 -0.79 14.70
CA THR A 33 -2.46 -0.46 16.14
C THR A 33 -3.88 -0.14 16.59
N LEU A 34 -4.07 -0.02 17.89
CA LEU A 34 -5.29 0.52 18.48
C LEU A 34 -5.21 2.06 18.50
N SER A 35 -6.28 2.72 18.06
CA SER A 35 -6.41 4.18 18.11
C SER A 35 -6.57 4.65 19.56
N GLU A 36 -5.84 5.70 19.95
CA GLU A 36 -6.05 6.38 21.24
C GLU A 36 -7.39 7.13 21.30
N LYS A 37 -7.98 7.44 20.14
CA LYS A 37 -9.27 8.13 20.02
C LYS A 37 -10.42 7.15 19.94
N PHE A 38 -11.54 7.53 20.55
CA PHE A 38 -12.82 6.86 20.41
C PHE A 38 -13.54 7.28 19.13
N ASN A 39 -14.27 6.34 18.52
CA ASN A 39 -15.29 6.65 17.52
C ASN A 39 -16.60 7.13 18.17
N THR A 40 -17.61 7.41 17.34
CA THR A 40 -18.98 7.80 17.75
C THR A 40 -19.67 6.81 18.69
N HIS A 41 -19.27 5.54 18.63
CA HIS A 41 -19.81 4.44 19.44
C HIS A 41 -18.98 4.13 20.70
N GLY A 42 -17.91 4.89 20.97
CA GLY A 42 -17.07 4.69 22.15
C GLY A 42 -16.04 3.56 22.05
N TYR A 43 -15.74 3.06 20.84
CA TYR A 43 -14.70 2.07 20.62
C TYR A 43 -13.35 2.71 20.29
N HIS A 44 -12.28 2.13 20.83
CA HIS A 44 -10.93 2.34 20.33
C HIS A 44 -10.76 1.54 19.03
N THR A 45 -10.89 2.19 17.89
CA THR A 45 -10.84 1.49 16.59
C THR A 45 -9.42 1.10 16.22
N SER A 46 -9.25 0.10 15.36
CA SER A 46 -7.94 -0.15 14.75
C SER A 46 -7.52 1.03 13.87
N SER A 47 -6.21 1.24 13.74
CA SER A 47 -5.60 2.28 12.94
C SER A 47 -4.39 1.73 12.19
N TYR A 48 -4.19 2.20 10.96
CA TYR A 48 -3.05 1.84 10.13
C TYR A 48 -1.87 2.77 10.42
N VAL A 49 -0.77 2.21 10.92
CA VAL A 49 0.38 3.03 11.38
C VAL A 49 1.40 3.36 10.30
N GLY A 50 1.38 2.67 9.15
CA GLY A 50 2.22 3.07 8.02
C GLY A 50 2.96 1.93 7.31
N GLU A 51 4.26 2.09 7.12
CA GLU A 51 5.03 1.42 6.07
C GLU A 51 5.30 -0.07 6.29
N GLY A 52 5.50 -0.81 5.20
CA GLY A 52 5.81 -2.24 5.21
C GLY A 52 4.60 -3.17 5.08
N CYS A 53 3.41 -2.63 4.85
CA CYS A 53 2.24 -3.45 4.54
C CYS A 53 2.49 -4.28 3.27
N THR A 54 2.26 -5.58 3.36
CA THR A 54 2.44 -6.52 2.24
C THR A 54 1.19 -6.66 1.38
N GLY A 55 0.04 -6.18 1.86
CA GLY A 55 -1.26 -6.40 1.22
C GLY A 55 -1.75 -7.85 1.30
N CYS A 56 -1.25 -8.66 2.26
CA CYS A 56 -1.62 -10.08 2.38
C CYS A 56 -3.13 -10.32 2.59
N GLY A 57 -3.83 -9.38 3.23
CA GLY A 57 -5.28 -9.46 3.45
C GLY A 57 -5.72 -10.25 4.68
N ILE A 58 -4.80 -10.78 5.50
CA ILE A 58 -5.19 -11.56 6.68
C ILE A 58 -6.04 -10.75 7.66
N CYS A 59 -5.76 -9.45 7.83
CA CYS A 59 -6.55 -8.54 8.66
C CYS A 59 -8.02 -8.46 8.23
N PHE A 60 -8.31 -8.55 6.93
CA PHE A 60 -9.67 -8.58 6.40
C PHE A 60 -10.36 -9.91 6.76
N TYR A 61 -9.69 -11.04 6.56
CA TYR A 61 -10.28 -12.36 6.79
C TYR A 61 -10.55 -12.69 8.26
N VAL A 62 -9.75 -12.15 9.19
CA VAL A 62 -9.98 -12.34 10.63
C VAL A 62 -10.97 -11.35 11.23
N CYS A 63 -11.35 -10.30 10.48
CA CYS A 63 -12.23 -9.27 11.01
C CYS A 63 -13.67 -9.82 11.09
N PRO A 64 -14.33 -9.76 12.27
CA PRO A 64 -15.73 -10.16 12.38
C PRO A 64 -16.68 -9.16 11.71
N GLU A 65 -16.22 -7.94 11.44
CA GLU A 65 -16.99 -6.86 10.83
C GLU A 65 -16.57 -6.70 9.35
N PRO A 66 -17.35 -7.23 8.38
CA PRO A 66 -16.95 -7.26 6.98
C PRO A 66 -16.77 -5.88 6.33
N GLY A 67 -17.42 -4.84 6.89
CA GLY A 67 -17.31 -3.46 6.44
C GLY A 67 -16.19 -2.65 7.10
N ALA A 68 -15.48 -3.21 8.09
CA ALA A 68 -14.53 -2.45 8.89
C ALA A 68 -13.15 -2.28 8.24
N ILE A 69 -12.74 -3.18 7.33
CA ILE A 69 -11.39 -3.20 6.78
C ILE A 69 -11.43 -3.32 5.26
N MET A 70 -10.70 -2.44 4.57
CA MET A 70 -10.44 -2.54 3.15
C MET A 70 -8.94 -2.69 2.91
N VAL A 71 -8.54 -3.67 2.09
CA VAL A 71 -7.14 -3.96 1.80
C VAL A 71 -6.83 -3.67 0.33
N PHE A 72 -5.95 -2.72 0.10
CA PHE A 72 -5.41 -2.40 -1.21
C PHE A 72 -4.15 -3.21 -1.44
N LYS A 73 -4.15 -4.01 -2.50
CA LYS A 73 -2.97 -4.71 -2.99
C LYS A 73 -2.27 -3.85 -4.04
N ARG A 74 -0.95 -4.00 -4.14
CA ARG A 74 -0.11 -3.28 -5.11
C ARG A 74 -0.18 -1.76 -4.93
N TRP A 75 -0.20 -1.33 -3.68
CA TRP A 75 -0.19 0.09 -3.33
C TRP A 75 1.06 0.79 -3.88
N ASP A 76 2.17 0.06 -3.93
CA ASP A 76 3.44 0.48 -4.55
C ASP A 76 3.37 0.74 -6.05
N LEU A 77 2.30 0.28 -6.72
CA LEU A 77 2.08 0.40 -8.16
C LEU A 77 1.02 1.44 -8.50
N MET A 78 0.42 2.10 -7.51
CA MET A 78 -0.36 3.31 -7.74
C MET A 78 0.63 4.39 -8.22
N THR A 79 0.51 4.66 -9.51
CA THR A 79 1.61 4.89 -10.45
C THR A 79 2.56 6.03 -10.10
N GLU A 80 3.84 5.70 -9.91
CA GLU A 80 4.92 6.70 -9.97
C GLU A 80 5.03 7.29 -11.39
N LYS A 81 5.61 8.47 -11.53
CA LYS A 81 5.86 9.10 -12.83
C LYS A 81 7.31 8.87 -13.25
N ARG A 82 7.52 8.49 -14.50
CA ARG A 82 8.84 8.29 -15.11
C ARG A 82 8.84 8.77 -16.55
N PHE A 83 9.99 9.19 -17.03
CA PHE A 83 10.18 9.47 -18.45
C PHE A 83 10.13 8.16 -19.25
N CYS A 84 9.25 8.10 -20.27
CA CYS A 84 9.17 6.96 -21.16
C CYS A 84 9.99 7.22 -22.43
N PRO A 85 11.05 6.46 -22.73
CA PRO A 85 11.88 6.67 -23.91
C PRO A 85 11.11 6.42 -25.21
N THR A 86 10.14 5.50 -25.20
CA THR A 86 9.30 5.21 -26.36
C THR A 86 8.29 6.32 -26.65
N CYS A 87 7.68 6.91 -25.62
CA CYS A 87 6.71 7.99 -25.78
C CYS A 87 7.35 9.38 -25.84
N GLY A 88 8.60 9.52 -25.40
CA GLY A 88 9.33 10.79 -25.34
C GLY A 88 8.80 11.78 -24.28
N VAL A 89 8.00 11.33 -23.31
CA VAL A 89 7.39 12.19 -22.28
C VAL A 89 7.29 11.48 -20.94
N GLU A 90 7.08 12.26 -19.87
CA GLU A 90 6.78 11.72 -18.54
C GLU A 90 5.39 11.06 -18.52
N ARG A 91 5.34 9.83 -18.03
CA ARG A 91 4.13 9.02 -17.92
C ARG A 91 4.05 8.35 -16.56
N LYS A 92 2.82 8.03 -16.18
CA LYS A 92 2.55 7.10 -15.08
C LYS A 92 3.08 5.72 -15.46
N VAL A 93 3.65 5.02 -14.48
CA VAL A 93 4.14 3.66 -14.65
C VAL A 93 3.60 2.71 -13.61
N PHE A 94 3.53 1.43 -13.95
CA PHE A 94 3.11 0.35 -13.06
C PHE A 94 3.99 -0.88 -13.30
N SER A 95 4.06 -1.82 -12.37
CA SER A 95 4.67 -3.13 -12.62
C SER A 95 3.63 -4.24 -12.66
N ARG A 96 4.01 -5.42 -13.14
CA ARG A 96 3.14 -6.62 -13.17
C ARG A 96 3.54 -7.57 -12.05
N ASP A 97 2.60 -8.43 -11.62
CA ASP A 97 2.89 -9.43 -10.58
C ASP A 97 3.98 -10.41 -10.97
N SER A 98 4.04 -10.77 -12.25
CA SER A 98 5.07 -11.64 -12.81
C SER A 98 6.45 -10.97 -12.91
N ALA A 99 6.52 -9.64 -12.78
CA ALA A 99 7.75 -8.87 -12.93
C ALA A 99 7.67 -7.57 -12.09
N PRO A 100 7.72 -7.67 -10.74
CA PRO A 100 7.55 -6.52 -9.85
C PRO A 100 8.67 -5.50 -10.01
N ASP A 101 9.84 -5.94 -10.47
CA ASP A 101 11.01 -5.11 -10.72
C ASP A 101 11.02 -4.40 -12.08
N VAL A 102 10.02 -4.65 -12.93
CA VAL A 102 9.92 -4.03 -14.26
C VAL A 102 8.79 -3.01 -14.24
N LEU A 103 9.15 -1.74 -14.41
CA LEU A 103 8.17 -0.66 -14.59
C LEU A 103 7.73 -0.60 -16.05
N LEU A 104 6.44 -0.40 -16.27
CA LEU A 104 5.80 -0.35 -17.58
C LEU A 104 5.05 0.97 -17.69
N CYS A 105 5.18 1.63 -18.84
CA CYS A 105 4.39 2.81 -19.14
C CYS A 105 2.90 2.44 -19.17
N THR A 106 2.04 3.22 -18.48
CA THR A 106 0.59 3.00 -18.51
C THR A 106 -0.04 3.29 -19.88
N GLU A 107 0.70 3.95 -20.78
CA GLU A 107 0.23 4.34 -22.12
C GLU A 107 0.67 3.34 -23.19
N CYS A 108 1.98 3.15 -23.40
CA CYS A 108 2.50 2.30 -24.48
C CYS A 108 2.84 0.86 -24.03
N GLY A 109 2.80 0.58 -22.73
CA GLY A 109 3.10 -0.75 -22.18
C GLY A 109 4.57 -1.17 -22.24
N GLN A 110 5.47 -0.33 -22.75
CA GLN A 110 6.89 -0.66 -22.85
C GLN A 110 7.58 -0.56 -21.47
N PRO A 111 8.61 -1.41 -21.23
CA PRO A 111 9.40 -1.36 -20.02
C PRO A 111 10.22 -0.06 -19.92
N ILE A 112 10.36 0.45 -18.70
CA ILE A 112 11.19 1.61 -18.36
C ILE A 112 12.34 1.12 -17.47
N GLU A 113 13.58 1.39 -17.88
CA GLU A 113 14.77 1.01 -17.14
C GLU A 113 14.89 1.82 -15.83
N LYS A 114 15.26 1.14 -14.72
CA LYS A 114 15.44 1.74 -13.38
C LYS A 114 16.73 2.58 -13.28
N GLU A 115 17.18 3.21 -14.36
CA GLU A 115 18.45 3.92 -14.31
C GLU A 115 18.36 5.08 -13.30
N LYS A 116 19.26 5.01 -12.31
CA LYS A 116 19.42 6.02 -11.27
C LYS A 116 19.63 7.35 -11.98
N VAL A 117 18.65 8.25 -11.89
CA VAL A 117 18.90 9.66 -12.14
C VAL A 117 19.87 10.09 -11.03
N GLN A 118 21.17 9.98 -11.30
CA GLN A 118 22.16 10.77 -10.59
C GLN A 118 21.66 12.20 -10.68
N LEU A 119 21.37 12.78 -9.52
CA LEU A 119 21.39 14.22 -9.36
C LEU A 119 22.78 14.69 -9.84
N SER A 120 22.87 15.12 -11.09
CA SER A 120 23.91 16.05 -11.48
C SER A 120 23.31 17.42 -11.28
N GLU A 121 23.53 17.96 -10.08
CA GLU A 121 23.56 19.40 -9.88
C GLU A 121 24.50 20.00 -10.93
N LYS A 122 23.95 20.86 -11.78
CA LYS A 122 24.70 21.89 -12.49
C LYS A 122 23.93 23.20 -12.34
#